data_AF-A0A7Y2C2T9-F1
#
_entry.id   AF-A0A7Y2C2T9-F1
#
_cell.length_a   1.000
_cell.length_b   1.000
_cell.length_c   1.000
_cell.angle_alpha   90.00
_cell.angle_beta   90.00
_cell.angle_gamma   90.00
#
_symmetry.space_group_name_H-M   'P 1'
#
loop_
_entity.id
_entity.type
_entity.pdbx_description
1 polymer ?
#
loop_
_entity_poly.entity_id
_entity_poly.type
_entity_poly.pdbx_seq_one_letter_code
_entity_poly.pdbx_strand_id
1 'polypeptide(L)' 'YTGYTKDLEERLGRHQRGSVPSTRERRPLELETYFAFSSENQDRNFEKYLKTGSGRAVMNKRFFKRD' A
#
# COMPACT_ATOMS: atom_id res chain seq x y z
N TYR A 1 -4.29 2.56 -2.75
CA TYR A 1 -4.19 2.68 -1.27
C TYR A 1 -2.73 2.47 -0.89
N THR A 2 -2.20 3.13 0.14
CA THR A 2 -0.81 2.93 0.59
C THR A 2 -0.81 2.77 2.10
N GLY A 3 -0.16 1.72 2.59
CA GLY A 3 0.05 1.49 4.01
C GLY A 3 0.98 0.31 4.24
N TYR A 4 1.13 -0.06 5.51
CA TYR A 4 2.03 -1.12 5.94
C TYR A 4 1.27 -2.23 6.69
N THR A 5 1.89 -3.40 6.78
CA THR A 5 1.37 -4.56 7.52
C THR A 5 2.51 -5.51 7.87
N LYS A 6 2.33 -6.30 8.93
CA LYS A 6 3.24 -7.42 9.27
C LYS A 6 2.85 -8.71 8.56
N ASP A 7 1.61 -8.79 8.09
CA ASP A 7 1.05 -9.92 7.36
C ASP A 7 0.33 -9.39 6.11
N LEU A 8 0.86 -9.73 4.94
CA LEU A 8 0.34 -9.27 3.64
C LEU A 8 -0.97 -9.99 3.29
N GLU A 9 -1.07 -11.29 3.55
CA GLU A 9 -2.24 -12.10 3.22
C GLU A 9 -3.45 -11.67 4.07
N GLU A 10 -3.26 -11.53 5.39
CA GLU A 10 -4.30 -11.05 6.29
C GLU A 10 -4.80 -9.66 5.85
N ARG A 11 -3.87 -8.77 5.49
CA ARG A 11 -4.17 -7.40 5.09
C ARG A 11 -5.00 -7.35 3.81
N LEU A 12 -4.59 -8.10 2.78
CA LEU A 12 -5.33 -8.20 1.54
C LEU A 12 -6.74 -8.76 1.78
N GLY A 13 -6.85 -9.83 2.57
CA GLY A 13 -8.13 -10.43 2.93
C GLY A 13 -9.07 -9.44 3.61
N ARG A 14 -8.57 -8.60 4.53
CA ARG A 14 -9.37 -7.55 5.19
C ARG A 14 -9.83 -6.47 4.20
N HIS A 15 -8.98 -6.07 3.26
CA HIS A 15 -9.34 -5.11 2.23
C HIS A 15 -10.39 -5.67 1.27
N GLN A 16 -10.25 -6.92 0.83
CA GLN A 16 -11.21 -7.60 -0.05
C GLN A 16 -12.58 -7.78 0.62
N ARG A 17 -12.60 -8.18 1.90
CA ARG A 17 -13.85 -8.28 2.69
C ARG A 17 -14.51 -6.95 3.02
N GLY A 18 -13.85 -5.82 2.74
CA GLY A 18 -14.38 -4.48 3.06
C GLY A 18 -14.32 -4.12 4.53
N SER A 19 -13.52 -4.84 5.32
CA SER A 19 -13.35 -4.59 6.76
C SER A 19 -12.53 -3.34 7.07
N VAL A 20 -11.99 -2.66 6.05
CA VAL A 20 -11.22 -1.41 6.17
C VAL A 20 -12.07 -0.25 5.65
N PRO A 21 -12.58 0.65 6.53
CA PRO A 21 -13.51 1.71 6.13
C PRO A 21 -12.99 2.61 5.01
N SER A 22 -11.70 2.97 5.04
CA SER A 22 -11.08 3.88 4.07
C SER A 22 -10.96 3.30 2.66
N THR A 23 -11.10 2.00 2.48
CA THR A 23 -11.02 1.33 1.17
C THR A 23 -12.26 0.53 0.82
N ARG A 24 -13.24 0.42 1.71
CA ARG A 24 -14.42 -0.44 1.56
C ARG A 24 -15.22 -0.12 0.29
N GLU A 25 -15.39 1.15 -0.03
CA GLU A 25 -16.14 1.59 -1.22
C GLU A 25 -15.31 1.54 -2.52
N ARG A 26 -14.02 1.18 -2.44
CA ARG A 26 -13.09 1.14 -3.59
C ARG A 26 -12.75 -0.28 -4.03
N ARG A 27 -13.58 -1.25 -3.67
CA ARG A 27 -13.38 -2.67 -4.04
C ARG A 27 -13.89 -2.95 -5.46
N PRO A 28 -13.33 -3.93 -6.19
CA PRO A 28 -12.20 -4.79 -5.80
C PRO A 28 -10.87 -4.02 -5.74
N LEU A 29 -9.97 -4.46 -4.86
CA LEU A 29 -8.63 -3.88 -4.71
C LEU A 29 -7.61 -4.90 -5.20
N GLU A 30 -6.75 -4.48 -6.13
CA GLU A 30 -5.62 -5.27 -6.61
C GLU A 30 -4.32 -4.80 -5.96
N LEU A 31 -3.42 -5.75 -5.69
CA LEU A 31 -2.09 -5.46 -5.17
C LEU A 31 -1.15 -5.16 -6.34
N GLU A 32 -0.85 -3.88 -6.55
CA GLU A 32 0.12 -3.44 -7.57
C GLU A 32 1.57 -3.70 -7.14
N THR A 33 1.90 -3.39 -5.89
CA THR A 33 3.27 -3.51 -5.37
C THR A 33 3.29 -3.64 -3.85
N TYR A 34 4.32 -4.30 -3.33
CA TYR A 34 4.64 -4.32 -1.90
C TYR A 34 6.16 -4.29 -1.69
N PHE A 35 6.59 -3.81 -0.54
CA PHE A 35 7.99 -3.75 -0.14
C PHE A 35 8.12 -4.41 1.24
N ALA A 36 9.14 -5.24 1.41
CA ALA A 36 9.42 -5.91 2.67
C ALA A 36 10.68 -5.31 3.31
N PHE A 37 10.60 -5.03 4.60
CA PHE A 37 11.71 -4.48 5.38
C PHE A 37 11.92 -5.33 6.63
N SER A 38 13.18 -5.48 7.04
CA SER A 38 13.53 -6.13 8.31
C SER A 38 13.33 -5.21 9.53
N SER A 39 13.30 -3.90 9.31
CA SER A 39 13.14 -2.88 10.35
C SER A 39 11.79 -2.18 10.22
N GLU A 40 10.99 -2.23 11.29
CA GLU A 40 9.71 -1.53 11.37
C GLU A 40 9.88 0.00 11.20
N ASN A 41 11.01 0.55 11.64
CA ASN A 41 11.31 1.97 11.45
C ASN A 41 11.54 2.32 9.98
N GLN A 42 12.26 1.48 9.23
CA GLN A 42 12.45 1.66 7.80
C GLN A 42 11.12 1.58 7.05
N ASP A 43 10.31 0.56 7.37
CA ASP A 43 8.97 0.37 6.80
C ASP A 43 8.07 1.60 7.00
N ARG A 44 7.96 2.07 8.25
CA ARG A 44 7.14 3.25 8.58
C ARG A 44 7.65 4.52 7.93
N ASN A 45 8.97 4.73 7.87
CA ASN A 45 9.54 5.91 7.21
C ASN A 45 9.30 5.87 5.70
N PHE A 46 9.42 4.69 5.09
CA PHE A 46 9.15 4.51 3.67
C PHE A 46 7.66 4.71 3.36
N GLU A 47 6.76 4.16 4.17
CA GLU A 47 5.31 4.36 4.04
C GLU A 47 4.92 5.83 4.12
N LYS A 48 5.48 6.57 5.10
CA LYS A 48 5.30 8.02 5.21
C LYS A 48 5.82 8.75 3.98
N TYR A 49 7.01 8.39 3.50
CA TYR A 49 7.58 8.96 2.29
C TYR A 49 6.66 8.74 1.08
N LEU A 50 6.17 7.53 0.86
CA LEU A 50 5.26 7.22 -0.26
C LEU A 50 3.98 8.06 -0.22
N LYS A 51 3.52 8.47 0.95
CA LYS A 51 2.34 9.35 1.09
C LYS A 51 2.60 10.81 0.75
N THR A 52 3.86 11.25 0.67
CA THR A 52 4.24 12.62 0.25
C THR A 52 4.00 12.86 -1.24
N GLY A 53 4.05 14.12 -1.69
CA GLY A 53 3.93 14.47 -3.11
C GLY A 53 5.01 13.81 -3.98
N SER A 54 6.27 13.89 -3.56
CA SER A 54 7.40 13.24 -4.25
C SER A 54 7.27 11.72 -4.25
N GLY A 55 6.86 11.12 -3.13
CA GLY A 55 6.61 9.69 -3.04
C GLY A 55 5.52 9.21 -4.02
N ARG A 56 4.40 9.95 -4.11
CA ARG A 56 3.34 9.68 -5.09
C ARG A 56 3.83 9.79 -6.53
N ALA A 57 4.67 10.79 -6.84
CA ALA A 57 5.26 10.93 -8.17
C ALA A 57 6.16 9.75 -8.53
N VAL A 58 6.93 9.22 -7.57
CA VAL A 58 7.74 8.01 -7.76
C VAL A 58 6.84 6.79 -8.00
N MET A 59 5.80 6.58 -7.19
CA MET A 59 4.88 5.45 -7.38
C MET A 59 4.22 5.45 -8.76
N ASN A 60 3.70 6.60 -9.18
CA ASN A 60 3.05 6.74 -10.49
C ASN A 60 4.00 6.53 -11.68
N LYS A 61 5.30 6.80 -11.49
CA LYS A 61 6.31 6.65 -12.54
C LYS A 61 6.90 5.25 -12.61
N ARG A 62 7.03 4.55 -11.48
CA ARG A 62 7.86 3.35 -11.37
C ARG A 62 7.13 2.09 -10.95
N PHE A 63 6.00 2.19 -10.26
CA PHE A 63 5.38 1.03 -9.60
C PHE A 63 3.96 0.72 -10.08
N PHE A 64 3.21 1.70 -10.55
CA PHE A 64 1.89 1.44 -11.12
C PHE A 64 1.99 1.09 -12.60
N LYS A 65 1.19 0.10 -13.02
CA LYS A 65 1.00 -0.18 -14.44
C LYS A 65 0.47 1.09 -15.13
N ARG A 66 1.03 1.36 -16.29
CA ARG A 66 0.48 2.34 -17.24
C ARG A 66 -0.16 1.50 -18.34
N ASP A 67 -1.49 1.60 -18.42
CA ASP A 67 -2.23 1.13 -19.60
C ASP A 67 -1.90 2.03 -20.81
#